data_AF-A0A6N7MA54-F1
#
_entry.id   AF-A0A6N7MA54-F1
#
_cell.length_a   1.000
_cell.length_b   1.000
_cell.length_c   1.000
_cell.angle_alpha   90.00
_cell.angle_beta   90.00
_cell.angle_gamma   90.00
#
_symmetry.space_group_name_H-M   'P 1'
#
loop_
_entity.id
_entity.type
_entity.pdbx_description
1 polymer ?
#
loop_
_entity_poly.entity_id
_entity_poly.type
_entity_poly.pdbx_seq_one_letter_code
_entity_poly.pdbx_strand_id
1 'polypeptide(L)'
;METENKLSNLRKLMNKHHFDAYIIPVTDPHLGEYIPAHWRCIAWFSGFTGSAGTIVITRDFAGLWTDSRYFLQVEEQLRNTGIELVKLKIPHSPEYIDWLKEKLKDGSTIGFDSKVVSICLT
;
A
#
# COMPACT_ATOMS: atom_id res chain seq x y z
N MET A 1 -5.45 -2.14 -17.67
CA MET A 1 -4.30 -1.25 -17.41
C MET A 1 -3.32 -2.00 -16.53
N GLU A 2 -2.09 -2.14 -17.00
CA GLU A 2 -0.99 -2.82 -16.29
C GLU A 2 -0.61 -2.08 -15.01
N THR A 3 -0.02 -2.79 -14.04
CA THR A 3 0.36 -2.24 -12.73
C THR A 3 1.38 -1.10 -12.85
N GLU A 4 2.36 -1.20 -13.74
CA GLU A 4 3.36 -0.15 -13.98
C GLU A 4 2.70 1.16 -14.43
N ASN A 5 1.70 1.07 -15.29
CA ASN A 5 0.93 2.22 -15.77
C ASN A 5 0.12 2.86 -14.62
N LYS A 6 -0.47 2.06 -13.72
CA LYS A 6 -1.16 2.55 -12.52
C LYS A 6 -0.20 3.27 -11.57
N LEU A 7 0.97 2.69 -11.32
CA LEU A 7 2.00 3.26 -10.46
C LEU A 7 2.52 4.60 -11.00
N SER A 8 2.83 4.65 -12.30
CA SER A 8 3.26 5.88 -12.99
C SER A 8 2.18 6.98 -12.92
N ASN A 9 0.93 6.63 -13.18
CA ASN A 9 -0.19 7.59 -13.10
C ASN A 9 -0.43 8.08 -11.67
N LEU A 10 -0.33 7.19 -10.68
CA LEU A 10 -0.44 7.59 -9.27
C LEU A 10 0.68 8.56 -8.89
N ARG A 11 1.93 8.29 -9.27
CA ARG A 11 3.06 9.20 -9.00
C ARG A 11 2.89 10.57 -9.67
N LYS A 12 2.31 10.64 -10.87
CA LYS A 12 1.94 11.92 -11.51
C LYS A 12 0.91 12.70 -10.69
N LEU A 13 -0.12 12.01 -10.17
CA LEU A 13 -1.12 12.63 -9.30
C LEU A 13 -0.52 13.07 -7.96
N MET A 14 0.33 12.25 -7.35
CA MET A 14 1.07 12.62 -6.13
C MET A 14 1.87 13.89 -6.35
N ASN A 15 2.62 13.99 -7.45
CA ASN A 15 3.38 15.20 -7.77
C ASN A 15 2.47 16.43 -7.97
N LYS A 16 1.34 16.28 -8.67
CA LYS A 16 0.36 17.35 -8.87
C LYS A 16 -0.23 17.86 -7.55
N HIS A 17 -0.43 16.97 -6.57
CA HIS A 17 -1.04 17.27 -5.27
C HIS A 17 -0.01 17.46 -4.14
N HIS A 18 1.29 17.46 -4.45
CA HIS A 18 2.38 17.60 -3.49
C HIS A 18 2.39 16.51 -2.39
N PHE A 19 2.02 15.28 -2.74
CA PHE A 19 2.17 14.14 -1.86
C PHE A 19 3.56 13.51 -1.99
N ASP A 20 4.21 13.24 -0.86
CA ASP A 20 5.49 12.56 -0.77
C ASP A 20 5.34 11.05 -0.64
N ALA A 21 4.24 10.60 -0.01
CA ALA A 21 3.85 9.19 0.03
C ALA A 21 2.34 9.01 -0.15
N TYR A 22 1.93 7.82 -0.57
CA TYR A 22 0.53 7.41 -0.66
C TYR A 22 0.35 6.01 -0.07
N ILE A 23 -0.69 5.83 0.75
CA ILE A 23 -0.98 4.57 1.46
C ILE A 23 -2.26 3.95 0.92
N ILE A 24 -2.22 2.65 0.62
CA ILE A 24 -3.37 1.84 0.20
C ILE A 24 -3.49 0.63 1.14
N PRO A 25 -4.42 0.64 2.11
CA PRO A 25 -4.65 -0.50 3.00
C PRO A 25 -5.53 -1.58 2.34
N VAL A 26 -5.48 -2.82 2.86
CA VAL A 26 -6.52 -3.83 2.61
C VAL A 26 -7.64 -3.62 3.62
N THR A 27 -8.61 -2.76 3.30
CA THR A 27 -9.83 -2.62 4.09
C THR A 27 -10.94 -1.94 3.29
N ASP A 28 -12.17 -2.08 3.78
CA ASP A 28 -13.32 -1.28 3.41
C ASP A 28 -13.59 -0.20 4.49
N PRO A 29 -14.62 0.66 4.31
CA PRO A 29 -14.95 1.69 5.28
C PRO A 29 -15.45 1.21 6.65
N HIS A 30 -15.68 -0.09 6.80
CA HIS A 30 -16.19 -0.69 8.01
C HIS A 30 -15.15 -1.56 8.72
N LEU A 31 -13.90 -1.57 8.24
CA LEU A 31 -12.84 -2.43 8.76
C LEU A 31 -13.24 -3.91 8.76
N GLY A 32 -14.01 -4.32 7.73
CA GLY A 32 -14.56 -5.65 7.61
C GLY A 32 -13.48 -6.71 7.42
N GLU A 33 -13.74 -7.92 7.91
CA GLU A 33 -12.84 -9.07 7.72
C GLU A 33 -12.83 -9.55 6.25
N TYR A 34 -13.98 -9.49 5.58
CA TYR A 34 -14.15 -9.89 4.19
C TYR A 34 -14.47 -8.69 3.30
N ILE A 35 -13.48 -8.27 2.52
CA ILE A 35 -13.58 -7.06 1.71
C ILE A 35 -14.40 -7.33 0.42
N PRO A 36 -15.51 -6.58 0.19
CA PRO A 36 -16.27 -6.65 -1.04
C PRO A 36 -15.41 -6.30 -2.25
N ALA A 37 -15.71 -6.85 -3.43
CA ALA A 37 -14.90 -6.66 -4.63
C ALA A 37 -14.64 -5.18 -4.97
N HIS A 38 -15.62 -4.30 -4.74
CA HIS A 38 -15.51 -2.85 -4.90
C HIS A 38 -14.35 -2.22 -4.10
N TRP A 39 -14.05 -2.75 -2.91
CA TRP A 39 -13.05 -2.21 -1.98
C TRP A 39 -11.70 -2.93 -2.03
N ARG A 40 -11.50 -3.87 -2.95
CA ARG A 40 -10.21 -4.58 -3.11
C ARG A 40 -9.19 -3.73 -3.86
N CYS A 41 -8.88 -2.55 -3.32
CA CYS A 41 -8.02 -1.54 -3.92
C CYS A 41 -6.61 -2.07 -4.20
N ILE A 42 -6.02 -2.85 -3.28
CA ILE A 42 -4.71 -3.47 -3.51
C ILE A 42 -4.76 -4.45 -4.69
N ALA A 43 -5.76 -5.33 -4.76
CA ALA A 43 -5.88 -6.27 -5.87
C ALA A 43 -6.07 -5.54 -7.20
N TRP A 44 -6.90 -4.50 -7.23
CA TRP A 44 -7.03 -3.66 -8.42
C TRP A 44 -5.72 -2.93 -8.76
N PHE A 45 -4.99 -2.42 -7.77
CA PHE A 45 -3.79 -1.61 -8.00
C PHE A 45 -2.60 -2.45 -8.43
N SER A 46 -2.26 -3.50 -7.67
CA SER A 46 -1.04 -4.27 -7.83
C SER A 46 -1.22 -5.63 -8.51
N GLY A 47 -2.45 -6.18 -8.50
CA GLY A 47 -2.70 -7.57 -8.89
C GLY A 47 -2.58 -8.57 -7.72
N PHE A 48 -2.12 -8.13 -6.54
CA PHE A 48 -2.03 -8.99 -5.37
C PHE A 48 -3.41 -9.31 -4.78
N THR A 49 -3.72 -10.59 -4.63
CA THR A 49 -5.04 -11.08 -4.21
C THR A 49 -5.11 -11.60 -2.77
N GLY A 50 -4.03 -11.47 -1.99
CA GLY A 50 -4.05 -11.86 -0.58
C GLY A 50 -4.94 -10.95 0.26
N SER A 51 -5.41 -11.47 1.38
CA SER A 51 -6.38 -10.78 2.24
C SER A 51 -5.75 -9.90 3.33
N ALA A 52 -4.42 -9.83 3.40
CA ALA A 52 -3.72 -8.96 4.34
C ALA A 52 -2.59 -8.21 3.63
N GLY A 53 -2.51 -6.90 3.89
CA GLY A 53 -1.36 -6.11 3.52
C GLY A 53 -1.63 -4.61 3.46
N THR A 54 -0.59 -3.85 3.16
CA THR A 54 -0.66 -2.41 2.93
C THR A 54 0.38 -2.04 1.88
N ILE A 55 -0.04 -1.33 0.84
CA ILE A 55 0.89 -0.74 -0.12
C ILE A 55 1.25 0.66 0.35
N VAL A 56 2.54 0.97 0.35
CA VAL A 56 3.05 2.33 0.50
C VAL A 56 3.86 2.68 -0.74
N ILE A 57 3.52 3.81 -1.35
CA ILE A 57 4.19 4.35 -2.55
C ILE A 57 4.85 5.68 -2.18
N THR A 58 6.12 5.85 -2.54
CA THR A 58 6.81 7.15 -2.57
C THR A 58 7.13 7.54 -4.02
N ARG A 59 7.85 8.64 -4.21
CA ARG A 59 8.30 9.10 -5.53
C ARG A 59 9.18 8.08 -6.26
N ASP A 60 9.96 7.31 -5.52
CA ASP A 60 11.01 6.42 -6.00
C ASP A 60 10.82 4.96 -5.57
N PHE A 61 10.04 4.70 -4.51
CA PHE A 61 9.78 3.36 -3.99
C PHE A 61 8.28 3.00 -4.05
N ALA A 62 7.98 1.70 -4.11
CA ALA A 62 6.65 1.17 -3.87
C ALA A 62 6.80 -0.21 -3.22
N GLY A 63 6.18 -0.41 -2.06
CA GLY A 63 6.28 -1.65 -1.30
C GLY A 63 4.93 -2.16 -0.84
N LEU A 64 4.76 -3.48 -0.80
CA LEU A 64 3.64 -4.17 -0.18
C LEU A 64 4.13 -4.82 1.12
N TRP A 65 3.68 -4.29 2.26
CA TRP A 65 3.85 -4.92 3.56
C TRP A 65 2.79 -6.00 3.72
N THR A 66 3.21 -7.24 3.96
CA THR A 66 2.31 -8.35 4.28
C THR A 66 3.00 -9.36 5.18
N ASP A 67 2.24 -10.30 5.72
CA ASP A 67 2.75 -11.36 6.59
C ASP A 67 3.19 -12.60 5.82
N SER A 68 3.81 -13.54 6.54
CA SER A 68 4.47 -14.71 5.96
C SER A 68 3.54 -15.66 5.20
N ARG A 69 2.22 -15.59 5.41
CA ARG A 69 1.25 -16.40 4.67
C ARG A 69 1.27 -16.10 3.17
N TYR A 70 1.71 -14.89 2.79
CA TYR A 70 1.60 -14.40 1.41
C TYR A 70 2.94 -14.21 0.70
N PHE A 71 4.10 -14.47 1.33
CA PHE A 71 5.40 -14.14 0.71
C PHE A 71 5.60 -14.76 -0.67
N LEU A 72 5.35 -16.06 -0.82
CA LEU A 72 5.47 -16.75 -2.11
C LEU A 72 4.47 -16.20 -3.13
N GLN A 73 3.23 -15.94 -2.70
CA GLN A 73 2.19 -15.39 -3.56
C GLN A 73 2.56 -13.98 -4.06
N VAL A 74 3.14 -13.14 -3.20
CA VAL A 74 3.60 -11.80 -3.58
C VAL A 74 4.75 -11.87 -4.57
N GLU A 75 5.75 -12.73 -4.33
CA GLU A 75 6.89 -12.91 -5.24
C GLU A 75 6.46 -13.32 -6.67
N GLU A 76 5.36 -14.06 -6.79
CA GLU A 76 4.76 -14.42 -8.07
C GLU A 76 3.92 -13.27 -8.66
N GLN A 77 2.96 -12.73 -7.89
CA GLN A 77 1.96 -11.78 -8.38
C GLN A 77 2.51 -10.37 -8.62
N LEU A 78 3.57 -9.97 -7.93
CA LEU A 78 4.19 -8.65 -8.09
C LEU A 78 5.41 -8.64 -9.01
N ARG A 79 5.74 -9.77 -9.63
CA ARG A 79 6.86 -9.86 -10.57
C ARG A 79 6.70 -8.83 -11.69
N ASN A 80 7.73 -8.01 -11.89
CA ASN A 80 7.75 -6.93 -12.89
C ASN A 80 6.62 -5.90 -12.74
N THR A 81 6.12 -5.67 -11.52
CA THR A 81 5.13 -4.61 -11.28
C THR A 81 5.73 -3.29 -10.81
N GLY A 82 7.00 -3.31 -10.40
CA GLY A 82 7.67 -2.20 -9.72
C GLY A 82 7.26 -2.03 -8.24
N ILE A 83 6.50 -2.98 -7.68
CA ILE A 83 6.13 -3.03 -6.26
C ILE A 83 6.92 -4.15 -5.59
N GLU A 84 7.64 -3.83 -4.53
CA GLU A 84 8.49 -4.78 -3.80
C GLU A 84 7.75 -5.43 -2.62
N LEU A 85 8.05 -6.70 -2.35
CA LEU A 85 7.60 -7.36 -1.12
C LEU A 85 8.39 -6.80 0.07
N VAL A 86 7.68 -6.27 1.07
CA VAL A 86 8.24 -5.95 2.39
C VAL A 86 7.69 -6.93 3.41
N LYS A 87 8.57 -7.80 3.93
CA LYS A 87 8.19 -8.89 4.85
C LYS A 87 7.95 -8.33 6.24
N LEU A 88 6.70 -8.39 6.73
CA LEU A 88 6.39 -8.07 8.13
C LEU A 88 7.11 -9.05 9.06
N LYS A 89 7.66 -8.52 10.14
CA LYS A 89 8.25 -9.29 11.24
C LYS A 89 7.17 -9.69 12.23
N ILE A 90 6.21 -8.80 12.48
CA ILE A 90 5.08 -9.03 13.38
C ILE A 90 3.77 -8.93 12.58
N PRO A 91 2.91 -9.96 12.59
CA PRO A 91 1.61 -9.89 11.94
C PRO A 91 0.78 -8.71 12.49
N HIS A 92 0.09 -8.00 11.59
CA HIS A 92 -0.78 -6.86 11.92
C HIS A 92 -0.08 -5.63 12.52
N SER A 93 1.24 -5.61 12.68
CA SER A 93 1.93 -4.39 13.10
C SER A 93 2.10 -3.41 11.94
N PRO A 94 1.87 -2.11 12.13
CA PRO A 94 1.99 -1.11 11.08
C PRO A 94 3.46 -0.69 10.86
N GLU A 95 4.37 -1.64 10.59
CA GLU A 95 5.82 -1.37 10.41
C GLU A 95 6.11 -0.38 9.28
N TYR A 96 5.19 -0.22 8.33
CA TYR A 96 5.28 0.78 7.27
C TYR A 96 5.25 2.22 7.82
N ILE A 97 4.66 2.46 8.99
CA ILE A 97 4.66 3.78 9.65
C ILE A 97 6.07 4.13 10.11
N ASP A 98 6.76 3.19 10.76
CA ASP A 98 8.14 3.43 11.22
C ASP A 98 9.09 3.57 10.02
N TRP A 99 8.89 2.75 8.98
CA TRP A 99 9.61 2.92 7.72
C TRP A 99 9.37 4.31 7.09
N LEU A 100 8.12 4.81 7.09
CA LEU A 100 7.81 6.15 6.60
C LEU A 100 8.49 7.24 7.42
N LYS A 101 8.54 7.11 8.75
CA LYS A 101 9.25 8.07 9.62
C LYS A 101 10.75 8.11 9.32
N GLU A 102 11.36 6.98 9.00
CA GLU A 102 12.78 6.90 8.63
C GLU A 102 13.07 7.45 7.22
N LYS A 103 12.11 7.33 6.30
CA LYS A 103 12.29 7.69 4.89
C LYS A 103 11.89 9.11 4.55
N LEU A 104 10.86 9.63 5.20
CA LEU A 104 10.33 10.96 4.94
C LEU A 104 11.00 12.01 5.83
N LYS A 105 10.97 13.25 5.37
CA LYS A 105 11.46 14.39 6.15
C LYS A 105 10.32 14.99 6.95
N ASP A 106 10.66 15.71 8.00
CA ASP A 106 9.69 16.52 8.73
C ASP A 106 8.96 17.48 7.76
N GLY A 107 7.64 17.52 7.89
CA GLY A 107 6.75 18.29 7.01
C GLY A 107 6.36 17.59 5.70
N SER A 108 6.77 16.34 5.48
CA SER A 108 6.29 15.55 4.34
C SER A 108 4.79 15.31 4.37
N THR A 109 4.16 15.27 3.19
CA THR A 109 2.72 15.06 3.06
C THR A 109 2.40 13.64 2.62
N ILE A 110 1.52 12.97 3.36
CA ILE A 110 1.09 11.59 3.08
C ILE A 110 -0.38 11.61 2.65
N GLY A 111 -0.68 11.02 1.50
CA GLY A 111 -2.04 10.85 1.00
C GLY A 111 -2.60 9.46 1.30
N PHE A 112 -3.91 9.38 1.51
CA PHE A 112 -4.68 8.14 1.65
C PHE A 112 -6.15 8.41 1.36
N ASP A 113 -6.95 7.36 1.14
CA ASP A 113 -8.40 7.49 1.05
C ASP A 113 -9.01 7.53 2.47
N SER A 114 -9.64 8.65 2.80
CA SER A 114 -10.22 8.91 4.12
C SER A 114 -11.34 7.95 4.51
N LYS A 115 -11.93 7.24 3.54
CA LYS A 115 -12.98 6.25 3.83
C LYS A 115 -12.43 4.95 4.37
N VAL A 116 -11.16 4.62 4.12
CA VAL A 116 -10.58 3.28 4.37
C VAL A 116 -9.42 3.32 5.36
N VAL A 117 -9.30 4.37 6.15
CA VAL A 117 -8.26 4.50 7.17
C VAL A 117 -8.92 4.78 8.52
N SER A 118 -8.57 3.97 9.52
CA SER A 118 -9.02 4.17 10.90
C SER A 118 -8.35 5.39 11.52
N ILE A 119 -9.07 6.13 12.36
CA ILE A 119 -8.49 7.25 13.11
C ILE A 119 -7.47 6.79 14.18
N CYS A 120 -7.55 5.51 14.59
CA CYS A 120 -6.68 4.93 15.60
C CYS A 120 -5.32 4.44 15.05
N LEU A 121 -4.90 4.93 13.87
CA LEU A 121 -3.61 4.58 13.25
C LEU A 121 -2.38 5.15 14.01
N THR A 122 -2.61 5.90 15.09
CA THR A 122 -1.63 6.56 15.97
C THR A 122 -1.70 5.97 17.38
#